data_AF-A0AAW5IKI4-F1
#
_entry.id   AF-A0AAW5IKI4-F1
#
_cell.length_a   1.000
_cell.length_b   1.000
_cell.length_c   1.000
_cell.angle_alpha   90.00
_cell.angle_beta   90.00
_cell.angle_gamma   90.00
#
_symmetry.space_group_name_H-M   'P 1'
#
loop_
_entity.id
_entity.type
_entity.pdbx_description
1 polymer ?
#
loop_
_entity_poly.entity_id
_entity_poly.type
_entity_poly.pdbx_seq_one_letter_code
_entity_poly.pdbx_strand_id
1 'polypeptide(L)'
;MLKERNIKIAVFSALLVSLFIAFIFNLTLSVGEGTVMPLSNGDWLNFWGSYAGSVLALVVGLIAIFYTNANCEQTLLQQNKILNYQQTIKEQEERNVCLKNNLNLLNYAEIQGITASINQNDLISSKEKIVNKKAEIYSCDLQLRYVYGYDLNEPRPKEEQTYKACWEQCISELSVLLDKQLELVMRIAQNQSDLSMKNGNSQIISNAESLLNLGVTLEQKIEYENTIMGAKSEILLLDKRINAYVSDINLILTAINMKSEELLKDTKRLFDLSIVVQKANREKCKI
;
A
#
# COMPACT_ATOMS: atom_id res chain seq x y z
N MET A 1 48.15 -1.64 -1.74
CA MET A 1 49.31 -1.46 -2.64
C MET A 1 49.20 -0.27 -3.59
N LEU A 2 48.18 -0.16 -4.47
CA LEU A 2 48.08 0.96 -5.43
C LEU A 2 47.96 2.35 -4.76
N LYS A 3 47.24 2.44 -3.64
CA LYS A 3 46.96 3.72 -2.93
C LYS A 3 48.19 4.27 -2.19
N GLU A 4 48.95 3.41 -1.52
CA GLU A 4 50.24 3.77 -0.90
C GLU A 4 51.27 4.21 -1.93
N ARG A 5 51.27 3.57 -3.12
CA ARG A 5 52.14 3.96 -4.23
C ARG A 5 51.79 5.37 -4.73
N ASN A 6 50.51 5.70 -4.86
CA ASN A 6 50.08 7.02 -5.31
C ASN A 6 50.39 8.13 -4.29
N ILE A 7 50.26 7.86 -2.99
CA ILE A 7 50.67 8.80 -1.93
C ILE A 7 52.18 9.05 -2.00
N LYS A 8 52.98 7.98 -2.11
CA LYS A 8 54.44 8.10 -2.24
C LYS A 8 54.83 8.89 -3.48
N ILE A 9 54.18 8.67 -4.62
CA ILE A 9 54.43 9.41 -5.86
C ILE A 9 54.06 10.90 -5.68
N ALA A 10 52.89 11.21 -5.11
CA ALA A 10 52.44 12.60 -4.92
C ALA A 10 53.34 13.40 -3.97
N VAL A 11 53.73 12.78 -2.84
CA VAL A 11 54.65 13.39 -1.86
C VAL A 11 56.04 13.58 -2.48
N PHE A 12 56.54 12.57 -3.21
CA PHE A 12 57.83 12.66 -3.89
C PHE A 12 57.83 13.74 -4.99
N SER A 13 56.77 13.83 -5.78
CA SER A 13 56.62 14.88 -6.80
C SER A 13 56.57 16.28 -6.18
N ALA A 14 55.87 16.45 -5.06
CA ALA A 14 55.80 17.73 -4.36
C ALA A 14 57.20 18.16 -3.87
N LEU A 15 57.95 17.26 -3.23
CA LEU A 15 59.31 17.53 -2.78
C LEU A 15 60.26 17.84 -3.94
N LEU A 16 60.16 17.12 -5.06
CA LEU A 16 61.01 17.31 -6.23
C LEU A 16 60.72 18.65 -6.91
N VAL A 17 59.45 19.02 -7.07
CA VAL A 17 59.05 20.33 -7.60
C VAL A 17 59.51 21.46 -6.68
N SER A 18 59.38 21.31 -5.36
CA SER A 18 59.90 22.30 -4.41
C SER A 18 61.42 22.45 -4.47
N LEU A 19 62.16 21.35 -4.55
CA LEU A 19 63.62 21.40 -4.74
C LEU A 19 64.00 22.06 -6.07
N PHE A 20 63.24 21.80 -7.14
CA PHE A 20 63.46 22.42 -8.44
C PHE A 20 63.23 23.94 -8.41
N ILE A 21 62.16 24.39 -7.74
CA ILE A 21 61.89 25.83 -7.55
C ILE A 21 63.02 26.48 -6.74
N ALA A 22 63.46 25.85 -5.65
CA ALA A 22 64.60 26.34 -4.86
C ALA A 22 65.88 26.45 -5.70
N PHE A 23 66.12 25.48 -6.58
CA PHE A 23 67.25 25.48 -7.51
C PHE A 23 67.16 26.61 -8.56
N ILE A 24 65.98 26.88 -9.13
CA ILE A 24 65.77 27.98 -10.07
C ILE A 24 66.00 29.35 -9.39
N PHE A 25 65.48 29.55 -8.17
CA PHE A 25 65.77 30.75 -7.39
C PHE A 25 67.28 30.90 -7.17
N ASN A 26 67.97 29.83 -6.74
CA ASN A 26 69.41 29.86 -6.53
C ASN A 26 70.20 30.19 -7.82
N LEU A 27 69.82 29.62 -8.97
CA LEU A 27 70.44 29.94 -10.27
C LEU A 27 70.18 31.39 -10.70
N THR A 28 68.94 31.86 -10.57
CA THR A 28 68.54 33.22 -10.97
C THR A 28 69.31 34.27 -10.16
N LEU A 29 69.56 33.98 -8.88
CA LEU A 29 70.39 34.81 -7.99
C LEU A 29 71.88 34.72 -8.29
N SER A 30 72.36 33.60 -8.84
CA SER A 30 73.79 33.36 -9.11
C SER A 30 74.25 33.85 -10.49
N VAL A 31 73.34 33.96 -11.47
CA VAL A 31 73.66 34.27 -12.88
C VAL A 31 73.28 35.71 -13.28
N GLY A 32 72.51 36.44 -12.45
CA GLY A 32 72.17 37.83 -12.69
C GLY A 32 73.35 38.78 -12.46
N GLU A 33 73.76 39.52 -13.49
CA GLU A 33 74.71 40.63 -13.33
C GLU A 33 74.11 41.69 -12.40
N GLY A 34 74.71 41.87 -11.22
CA GLY A 34 74.89 43.21 -10.64
C GLY A 34 73.78 43.83 -9.78
N THR A 35 72.88 43.06 -9.16
CA THR A 35 72.08 43.61 -8.03
C THR A 35 72.30 42.79 -6.76
N VAL A 36 73.14 43.32 -5.86
CA VAL A 36 73.26 42.81 -4.49
C VAL A 36 71.93 43.06 -3.81
N MET A 37 71.06 42.06 -3.73
CA MET A 37 69.85 42.18 -2.92
C MET A 37 70.25 42.35 -1.46
N PRO A 38 69.90 43.47 -0.79
CA PRO A 38 70.35 43.78 0.56
C PRO A 38 69.47 43.05 1.58
N LEU A 39 69.38 41.73 1.43
CA LEU A 39 68.71 40.88 2.41
C LEU A 39 69.75 40.50 3.46
N SER A 40 69.44 40.79 4.74
CA SER A 40 70.32 40.36 5.82
C SER A 40 70.36 38.83 5.90
N ASN A 41 71.41 38.28 6.51
CA ASN A 41 71.48 36.83 6.75
C ASN A 41 70.24 36.32 7.53
N GLY A 42 69.64 37.17 8.37
CA GLY A 42 68.38 36.87 9.07
C GLY A 42 67.19 36.79 8.11
N ASP A 43 67.07 37.70 7.15
CA ASP A 43 65.97 37.71 6.18
C ASP A 43 66.06 36.51 5.23
N TRP A 44 67.27 36.13 4.82
CA TRP A 44 67.50 34.91 4.03
C TRP A 44 67.15 33.64 4.79
N LEU A 45 67.54 33.55 6.05
CA LEU A 45 67.18 32.42 6.90
C LEU A 45 65.67 32.34 7.12
N ASN A 46 65.01 33.48 7.32
CA ASN A 46 63.56 33.57 7.45
C ASN A 46 62.84 33.17 6.16
N PHE A 47 63.34 33.58 4.98
CA PHE A 47 62.78 33.19 3.70
C PHE A 47 62.85 31.67 3.48
N TRP A 48 64.03 31.05 3.65
CA TRP A 48 64.19 29.61 3.45
C TRP A 48 63.50 28.79 4.55
N GLY A 49 63.47 29.27 5.78
CA GLY A 49 62.71 28.67 6.88
C GLY A 49 61.20 28.67 6.60
N SER A 50 60.66 29.80 6.12
CA SER A 50 59.26 29.92 5.70
C SER A 50 58.96 29.03 4.49
N TYR A 51 59.86 29.01 3.50
CA TYR A 51 59.74 28.14 2.32
C TYR A 51 59.71 26.67 2.71
N ALA A 52 60.68 26.19 3.48
CA ALA A 52 60.74 24.82 3.97
C ALA A 52 59.51 24.46 4.82
N GLY A 53 59.07 25.38 5.69
CA GLY A 53 57.84 25.23 6.48
C GLY A 53 56.60 25.07 5.60
N SER A 54 56.49 25.86 4.52
CA SER A 54 55.36 25.78 3.57
C SER A 54 55.33 24.46 2.79
N VAL A 55 56.50 23.93 2.41
CA VAL A 55 56.64 22.63 1.74
C VAL A 55 56.25 21.49 2.66
N LEU A 56 56.68 21.52 3.93
CA LEU A 56 56.28 20.53 4.93
C LEU A 56 54.77 20.58 5.21
N ALA A 57 54.18 21.78 5.33
CA ALA A 57 52.75 21.94 5.51
C ALA A 57 51.95 21.36 4.32
N LEU A 58 52.42 21.57 3.10
CA LEU A 58 51.82 20.98 1.89
C LEU A 58 51.91 19.46 1.89
N VAL A 59 53.06 18.88 2.25
CA VAL A 59 53.23 17.42 2.35
C VAL A 59 52.30 16.81 3.39
N VAL A 60 52.23 17.41 4.59
CA VAL A 60 51.33 16.95 5.66
C VAL A 60 49.87 17.08 5.24
N GLY A 61 49.50 18.18 4.57
CA GLY A 61 48.16 18.39 4.01
C GLY A 61 47.78 17.34 2.97
N LEU A 62 48.68 17.01 2.05
CA LEU A 62 48.45 15.94 1.06
C LEU A 62 48.24 14.58 1.73
N ILE A 63 49.09 14.22 2.69
CA ILE A 63 48.95 12.95 3.42
C ILE A 63 47.60 12.91 4.16
N ALA A 64 47.21 13.98 4.83
CA ALA A 64 45.95 14.08 5.55
C ALA A 64 44.74 13.93 4.60
N ILE A 65 44.75 14.59 3.44
CA ILE A 65 43.68 14.48 2.44
C ILE A 65 43.57 13.04 1.91
N PHE A 66 44.69 12.42 1.54
CA PHE A 66 44.66 11.04 1.02
C PHE A 66 44.19 10.03 2.07
N TYR A 67 44.65 10.16 3.32
CA TYR A 67 44.24 9.28 4.41
C TYR A 67 42.75 9.46 4.74
N THR A 68 42.28 10.71 4.82
CA THR A 68 40.87 11.03 5.06
C THR A 68 39.98 10.48 3.95
N ASN A 69 40.37 10.67 2.68
CA ASN A 69 39.64 10.12 1.54
C ASN A 69 39.56 8.59 1.57
N ALA A 70 40.63 7.90 2.01
CA ALA A 70 40.62 6.45 2.15
C ALA A 70 39.68 5.96 3.24
N ASN A 71 39.67 6.63 4.39
CA ASN A 71 38.78 6.29 5.49
C ASN A 71 37.31 6.59 5.13
N CYS A 72 37.05 7.71 4.44
CA CYS A 72 35.71 8.06 3.95
C CYS A 72 35.18 7.02 2.97
N GLU A 73 35.99 6.56 2.01
CA GLU A 73 35.60 5.53 1.04
C GLU A 73 35.22 4.21 1.74
N GLN A 74 36.02 3.77 2.72
CA GLN A 74 35.70 2.57 3.51
C GLN A 74 34.41 2.74 4.33
N THR A 75 34.22 3.92 4.93
CA THR A 75 33.02 4.24 5.70
C THR A 75 31.77 4.25 4.81
N LEU A 76 31.86 4.84 3.61
CA LEU A 76 30.79 4.83 2.61
C LEU A 76 30.43 3.42 2.16
N LEU A 77 31.43 2.57 1.92
CA LEU A 77 31.19 1.16 1.57
C LEU A 77 30.47 0.40 2.69
N GLN A 78 30.83 0.65 3.96
CA GLN A 78 30.13 0.07 5.10
C GLN A 78 28.69 0.59 5.23
N GLN A 79 28.49 1.90 5.08
CA GLN A 79 27.16 2.52 5.10
C GLN A 79 26.26 1.97 3.99
N ASN A 80 26.76 1.83 2.77
CA ASN A 80 26.00 1.25 1.65
C ASN A 80 25.60 -0.21 1.92
N LYS A 81 26.47 -1.01 2.56
CA LYS A 81 26.12 -2.38 2.97
C LYS A 81 24.99 -2.39 3.99
N ILE A 82 25.07 -1.52 5.01
CA ILE A 82 24.02 -1.38 6.04
C ILE A 82 22.71 -0.93 5.40
N LEU A 83 22.75 0.05 4.49
CA LEU A 83 21.57 0.57 3.81
C LEU A 83 20.88 -0.51 2.97
N ASN A 84 21.64 -1.26 2.17
CA ASN A 84 21.09 -2.35 1.36
C ASN A 84 20.46 -3.44 2.22
N TYR A 85 21.10 -3.77 3.36
CA TYR A 85 20.54 -4.71 4.33
C TYR A 85 19.23 -4.19 4.95
N GLN A 86 19.18 -2.92 5.34
CA GLN A 86 17.97 -2.27 5.85
C GLN A 86 16.84 -2.25 4.81
N GLN A 87 17.17 -1.98 3.55
CA GLN A 87 16.19 -2.00 2.46
C GLN A 87 15.61 -3.40 2.27
N THR A 88 16.46 -4.44 2.31
CA THR A 88 16.02 -5.84 2.19
C THR A 88 15.08 -6.24 3.33
N ILE A 89 15.39 -5.86 4.58
CA ILE A 89 14.49 -6.07 5.73
C ILE A 89 13.16 -5.36 5.53
N LYS A 90 13.19 -4.10 5.05
CA LYS A 90 11.98 -3.31 4.84
C LYS A 90 11.07 -3.93 3.78
N GLU A 91 11.63 -4.34 2.64
CA GLU A 91 10.88 -5.04 1.58
C GLU A 91 10.24 -6.33 2.11
N GLN A 92 10.96 -7.06 2.96
CA GLN A 92 10.43 -8.26 3.60
C GLN A 92 9.28 -7.95 4.56
N GLU A 93 9.39 -6.89 5.36
CA GLU A 93 8.34 -6.46 6.28
C GLU A 93 7.09 -6.01 5.52
N GLU A 94 7.26 -5.25 4.44
CA GLU A 94 6.16 -4.84 3.55
C GLU A 94 5.43 -6.06 2.96
N ARG A 95 6.17 -7.10 2.53
CA ARG A 95 5.58 -8.38 2.10
C ARG A 95 4.80 -9.08 3.21
N ASN A 96 5.34 -9.13 4.43
CA ASN A 96 4.66 -9.74 5.56
C ASN A 96 3.36 -8.99 5.93
N VAL A 97 3.41 -7.66 5.95
CA VAL A 97 2.25 -6.80 6.19
C VAL A 97 1.18 -7.03 5.12
N CYS A 98 1.56 -7.11 3.85
CA CYS A 98 0.64 -7.42 2.76
C CYS A 98 -0.06 -8.78 2.97
N LEU A 99 0.69 -9.84 3.27
CA LEU A 99 0.10 -11.16 3.55
C LEU A 99 -0.86 -11.13 4.75
N LYS A 100 -0.51 -10.40 5.81
CA LYS A 100 -1.37 -10.21 6.99
C LYS A 100 -2.65 -9.47 6.64
N ASN A 101 -2.57 -8.41 5.84
CA ASN A 101 -3.73 -7.64 5.40
C ASN A 101 -4.69 -8.50 4.57
N ASN A 102 -4.14 -9.33 3.67
CA ASN A 102 -4.93 -10.27 2.88
C ASN A 102 -5.70 -11.26 3.77
N LEU A 103 -5.07 -11.77 4.83
CA LEU A 103 -5.73 -12.66 5.79
C LEU A 103 -6.79 -11.93 6.64
N ASN A 104 -6.52 -10.68 7.02
CA ASN A 104 -7.48 -9.86 7.75
C ASN A 104 -8.72 -9.53 6.90
N LEU A 105 -8.56 -9.29 5.60
CA LEU A 105 -9.68 -9.10 4.68
C LEU A 105 -10.61 -10.32 4.70
N LEU A 106 -10.01 -11.52 4.74
CA LEU A 106 -10.69 -12.81 4.74
C LEU A 106 -11.06 -13.29 6.16
N ASN A 107 -11.11 -12.38 7.13
CA ASN A 107 -11.51 -12.73 8.49
C ASN A 107 -12.95 -13.25 8.51
N TYR A 108 -13.07 -14.58 8.65
CA TYR A 108 -14.34 -15.29 8.61
C TYR A 108 -15.36 -14.75 9.63
N ALA A 109 -14.92 -14.42 10.84
CA ALA A 109 -15.82 -13.93 11.89
C ALA A 109 -16.41 -12.56 11.52
N GLU A 110 -15.60 -11.70 10.88
CA GLU A 110 -16.06 -10.40 10.40
C GLU A 110 -17.05 -10.55 9.24
N ILE A 111 -16.72 -11.40 8.25
CA ILE A 111 -17.56 -11.66 7.08
C ILE A 111 -18.92 -12.24 7.48
N GLN A 112 -18.94 -13.22 8.40
CA GLN A 112 -20.17 -13.78 8.97
C GLN A 112 -20.92 -12.76 9.83
N GLY A 113 -20.18 -11.97 10.59
CA GLY A 113 -20.71 -10.88 11.41
C GLY A 113 -21.50 -9.86 10.60
N ILE A 114 -21.17 -9.62 9.33
CA ILE A 114 -21.95 -8.74 8.44
C ILE A 114 -23.39 -9.26 8.33
N THR A 115 -23.59 -10.55 8.05
CA THR A 115 -24.93 -11.14 7.90
C THR A 115 -25.68 -11.18 9.24
N ALA A 116 -24.99 -11.59 10.31
CA ALA A 116 -25.59 -11.68 11.64
C ALA A 116 -25.97 -10.31 12.23
N SER A 117 -25.30 -9.23 11.82
CA SER A 117 -25.52 -7.87 12.32
C SER A 117 -26.41 -7.01 11.42
N ILE A 118 -27.07 -7.58 10.41
CA ILE A 118 -28.02 -6.83 9.57
C ILE A 118 -29.13 -6.28 10.46
N ASN A 119 -29.09 -4.96 10.65
CA ASN A 119 -30.08 -4.25 11.42
C ASN A 119 -31.26 -3.91 10.51
N GLN A 120 -32.42 -4.50 10.79
CA GLN A 120 -33.64 -4.21 10.04
C GLN A 120 -34.03 -2.73 10.10
N ASN A 121 -33.67 -2.01 11.16
CA ASN A 121 -33.98 -0.59 11.31
C ASN A 121 -32.94 0.34 10.65
N ASP A 122 -31.75 -0.19 10.31
CA ASP A 122 -30.66 0.57 9.67
C ASP A 122 -29.96 -0.28 8.60
N LEU A 123 -30.68 -0.43 7.48
CA LEU A 123 -30.19 -1.16 6.32
C LEU A 123 -29.13 -0.36 5.54
N ILE A 124 -29.06 0.96 5.74
CA ILE A 124 -28.06 1.82 5.10
C ILE A 124 -26.68 1.48 5.67
N SER A 125 -26.52 1.44 6.99
CA SER A 125 -25.26 1.03 7.62
C SER A 125 -24.85 -0.38 7.21
N SER A 126 -25.81 -1.31 7.12
CA SER A 126 -25.55 -2.68 6.67
C SER A 126 -25.03 -2.72 5.23
N LYS A 127 -25.61 -1.93 4.33
CA LYS A 127 -25.14 -1.77 2.94
C LYS A 127 -23.74 -1.14 2.87
N GLU A 128 -23.48 -0.09 3.66
CA GLU A 128 -22.18 0.57 3.71
C GLU A 128 -21.06 -0.39 4.15
N LYS A 129 -21.30 -1.22 5.17
CA LYS A 129 -20.33 -2.26 5.59
C LYS A 129 -19.95 -3.21 4.45
N ILE A 130 -20.95 -3.69 3.69
CA ILE A 130 -20.72 -4.59 2.55
C ILE A 130 -19.93 -3.88 1.44
N VAL A 131 -20.31 -2.66 1.10
CA VAL A 131 -19.64 -1.87 0.05
C VAL A 131 -18.20 -1.52 0.44
N ASN A 132 -17.97 -1.15 1.71
CA ASN A 132 -16.63 -0.90 2.22
C ASN A 132 -15.76 -2.16 2.14
N LYS A 133 -16.32 -3.33 2.49
CA LYS A 133 -15.59 -4.60 2.36
C LYS A 133 -15.23 -4.92 0.91
N LYS A 134 -16.12 -4.60 -0.04
CA LYS A 134 -15.81 -4.68 -1.47
C LYS A 134 -14.69 -3.73 -1.89
N ALA A 135 -14.64 -2.51 -1.35
CA ALA A 135 -13.54 -1.57 -1.60
C ALA A 135 -12.21 -2.10 -1.03
N GLU A 136 -12.23 -2.74 0.14
CA GLU A 136 -11.04 -3.37 0.75
C GLU A 136 -10.47 -4.50 -0.12
N ILE A 137 -11.31 -5.26 -0.84
CA ILE A 137 -10.84 -6.27 -1.81
C ILE A 137 -9.91 -5.63 -2.83
N TYR A 138 -10.36 -4.54 -3.47
CA TYR A 138 -9.55 -3.84 -4.48
C TYR A 138 -8.26 -3.26 -3.89
N SER A 139 -8.34 -2.71 -2.69
CA SER A 139 -7.17 -2.15 -1.99
C SER A 139 -6.11 -3.22 -1.68
N CYS A 140 -6.51 -4.36 -1.11
CA CYS A 140 -5.61 -5.46 -0.79
C CYS A 140 -5.03 -6.11 -2.06
N ASP A 141 -5.86 -6.25 -3.11
CA ASP A 141 -5.41 -6.82 -4.37
C ASP A 141 -4.37 -5.92 -5.08
N LEU A 142 -4.59 -4.60 -5.07
CA LEU A 142 -3.62 -3.63 -5.59
C LEU A 142 -2.33 -3.65 -4.76
N GLN A 143 -2.43 -3.70 -3.43
CA GLN A 143 -1.26 -3.82 -2.55
C GLN A 143 -0.45 -5.07 -2.88
N LEU A 144 -1.12 -6.22 -3.06
CA LEU A 144 -0.45 -7.46 -3.41
C LEU A 144 0.29 -7.35 -4.75
N ARG A 145 -0.37 -6.82 -5.79
CA ARG A 145 0.22 -6.63 -7.10
C ARG A 145 1.43 -5.70 -7.07
N TYR A 146 1.37 -4.63 -6.29
CA TYR A 146 2.46 -3.69 -6.11
C TYR A 146 3.64 -4.31 -5.35
N VAL A 147 3.40 -4.87 -4.16
CA VAL A 147 4.47 -5.38 -3.25
C VAL A 147 5.22 -6.58 -3.85
N TYR A 148 4.52 -7.43 -4.62
CA TYR A 148 5.12 -8.58 -5.29
C TYR A 148 5.45 -8.30 -6.77
N GLY A 149 5.20 -7.07 -7.24
CA GLY A 149 5.46 -6.66 -8.62
C GLY A 149 4.85 -7.60 -9.65
N TYR A 150 3.61 -8.07 -9.43
CA TYR A 150 2.96 -9.03 -10.33
C TYR A 150 2.62 -8.47 -11.71
N ASP A 151 2.61 -7.14 -11.83
CA ASP A 151 2.40 -6.44 -13.10
C ASP A 151 3.72 -6.23 -13.87
N LEU A 152 4.86 -6.63 -13.29
CA LEU A 152 6.16 -6.65 -13.95
C LEU A 152 6.33 -7.99 -14.68
N ASN A 153 6.88 -7.96 -15.91
CA ASN A 153 7.10 -9.14 -16.76
C ASN A 153 8.28 -10.04 -16.29
N GLU A 154 8.48 -10.15 -14.98
CA GLU A 154 9.58 -10.89 -14.39
C GLU A 154 9.13 -12.28 -13.91
N PRO A 155 9.97 -13.33 -14.04
CA PRO A 155 9.64 -14.65 -13.54
C PRO A 155 9.53 -14.63 -12.01
N ARG A 156 8.40 -15.14 -11.49
CA ARG A 156 8.14 -15.24 -10.04
C ARG A 156 8.32 -16.68 -9.55
N PRO A 157 8.75 -16.90 -8.31
CA PRO A 157 8.80 -18.24 -7.71
C PRO A 157 7.45 -18.93 -7.74
N LYS A 158 7.48 -20.26 -7.76
CA LYS A 158 6.28 -21.10 -7.83
C LYS A 158 5.37 -20.88 -6.62
N GLU A 159 5.95 -20.64 -5.45
CA GLU A 159 5.24 -20.40 -4.19
C GLU A 159 4.40 -19.12 -4.30
N GLU A 160 4.98 -18.04 -4.81
CA GLU A 160 4.31 -16.75 -5.02
C GLU A 160 3.18 -16.89 -6.05
N GLN A 161 3.43 -17.58 -7.17
CA GLN A 161 2.39 -17.85 -8.19
C GLN A 161 1.22 -18.67 -7.62
N THR A 162 1.52 -19.70 -6.83
CA THR A 162 0.49 -20.56 -6.21
C THR A 162 -0.33 -19.76 -5.20
N TYR A 163 0.32 -18.90 -4.42
CA TYR A 163 -0.36 -17.97 -3.52
C TYR A 163 -1.27 -17.01 -4.28
N LYS A 164 -0.79 -16.38 -5.36
CA LYS A 164 -1.57 -15.45 -6.18
C LYS A 164 -2.85 -16.10 -6.73
N ALA A 165 -2.73 -17.29 -7.32
CA ALA A 165 -3.89 -18.00 -7.86
C ALA A 165 -4.92 -18.33 -6.76
N CYS A 166 -4.46 -18.74 -5.57
CA CYS A 166 -5.35 -18.97 -4.43
C CYS A 166 -5.99 -17.66 -3.93
N TRP A 167 -5.24 -16.56 -3.91
CA TRP A 167 -5.73 -15.25 -3.53
C TRP A 167 -6.84 -14.76 -4.48
N GLU A 168 -6.62 -14.84 -5.79
CA GLU A 168 -7.60 -14.47 -6.82
C GLU A 168 -8.91 -15.25 -6.67
N GLN A 169 -8.81 -16.54 -6.37
CA GLN A 169 -9.97 -17.38 -6.06
C GLN A 169 -10.68 -16.89 -4.79
N CYS A 170 -9.95 -16.68 -3.68
CA CYS A 170 -10.54 -16.21 -2.42
C CYS A 170 -11.27 -14.87 -2.57
N ILE A 171 -10.67 -13.89 -3.26
CA ILE A 171 -11.30 -12.57 -3.43
C ILE A 171 -12.51 -12.62 -4.38
N SER A 172 -12.48 -13.52 -5.37
CA SER A 172 -13.62 -13.74 -6.25
C SER A 172 -14.80 -14.34 -5.48
N GLU A 173 -14.55 -15.39 -4.69
CA GLU A 173 -15.55 -16.02 -3.82
C GLU A 173 -16.08 -15.06 -2.75
N LEU A 174 -15.20 -14.26 -2.11
CA LEU A 174 -15.61 -13.22 -1.19
C LEU A 174 -16.51 -12.18 -1.85
N SER A 175 -16.18 -11.73 -3.07
CA SER A 175 -17.01 -10.77 -3.81
C SER A 175 -18.42 -11.31 -4.06
N VAL A 176 -18.53 -12.58 -4.48
CA VAL A 176 -19.81 -13.27 -4.70
C VAL A 176 -20.60 -13.40 -3.39
N LEU A 177 -19.93 -13.74 -2.29
CA LEU A 177 -20.55 -13.80 -0.97
C LEU A 177 -21.11 -12.44 -0.54
N LEU A 178 -20.34 -11.37 -0.71
CA LEU A 178 -20.77 -10.00 -0.42
C LEU A 178 -21.96 -9.57 -1.29
N ASP A 179 -22.02 -10.02 -2.55
CA ASP A 179 -23.21 -9.80 -3.40
C ASP A 179 -24.45 -10.50 -2.85
N LYS A 180 -24.32 -11.71 -2.32
CA LYS A 180 -25.44 -12.41 -1.66
C LYS A 180 -25.85 -11.74 -0.35
N GLN A 181 -24.91 -11.21 0.42
CA GLN A 181 -25.23 -10.40 1.59
C GLN A 181 -25.95 -9.10 1.21
N LEU A 182 -25.57 -8.47 0.10
CA LEU A 182 -26.26 -7.29 -0.40
C LEU A 182 -27.68 -7.61 -0.89
N GLU A 183 -27.85 -8.72 -1.59
CA GLU A 183 -29.15 -9.24 -2.03
C GLU A 183 -30.10 -9.43 -0.83
N LEU A 184 -29.58 -9.98 0.28
CA LEU A 184 -30.32 -10.12 1.53
C LEU A 184 -30.80 -8.77 2.07
N VAL A 185 -29.90 -7.78 2.19
CA VAL A 185 -30.23 -6.42 2.65
C VAL A 185 -31.30 -5.79 1.74
N MET A 186 -31.14 -5.91 0.43
CA MET A 186 -32.10 -5.39 -0.55
C MET A 186 -33.46 -6.05 -0.44
N ARG A 187 -33.53 -7.37 -0.21
CA ARG A 187 -34.80 -8.09 -0.05
C ARG A 187 -35.54 -7.67 1.21
N ILE A 188 -34.82 -7.45 2.32
CA ILE A 188 -35.39 -6.91 3.57
C ILE A 188 -35.95 -5.51 3.32
N ALA A 189 -35.17 -4.62 2.69
CA ALA A 189 -35.60 -3.26 2.36
C ALA A 189 -36.87 -3.26 1.47
N GLN A 190 -36.89 -4.13 0.46
CA GLN A 190 -38.05 -4.27 -0.41
C GLN A 190 -39.29 -4.70 0.37
N ASN A 191 -39.17 -5.66 1.29
CA ASN A 191 -40.30 -6.11 2.08
C ASN A 191 -40.84 -5.01 3.02
N GLN A 192 -39.96 -4.18 3.59
CA GLN A 192 -40.38 -3.01 4.38
C GLN A 192 -41.13 -1.99 3.53
N SER A 193 -40.63 -1.70 2.33
CA SER A 193 -41.30 -0.82 1.37
C SER A 193 -42.66 -1.38 0.96
N ASP A 194 -42.73 -2.68 0.65
CA ASP A 194 -43.96 -3.34 0.22
C ASP A 194 -45.03 -3.30 1.33
N LEU A 195 -44.65 -3.53 2.59
CA LEU A 195 -45.57 -3.40 3.73
C LEU A 195 -46.06 -1.96 3.92
N SER A 196 -45.18 -0.97 3.77
CA SER A 196 -45.54 0.44 3.86
C SER A 196 -46.53 0.84 2.75
N MET A 197 -46.27 0.44 1.51
CA MET A 197 -47.15 0.69 0.36
C MET A 197 -48.52 0.00 0.54
N LYS A 198 -48.54 -1.23 1.06
CA LYS A 198 -49.79 -1.94 1.36
C LYS A 198 -50.62 -1.18 2.39
N ASN A 199 -49.98 -0.68 3.45
CA ASN A 199 -50.65 0.13 4.47
C ASN A 199 -51.21 1.43 3.87
N GLY A 200 -50.43 2.13 3.03
CA GLY A 200 -50.88 3.33 2.31
C GLY A 200 -52.09 3.06 1.40
N ASN A 201 -52.05 2.00 0.60
CA ASN A 201 -53.17 1.60 -0.25
C ASN A 201 -54.42 1.19 0.56
N SER A 202 -54.22 0.58 1.72
CA SER A 202 -55.34 0.25 2.63
C SER A 202 -55.99 1.51 3.19
N GLN A 203 -55.21 2.55 3.50
CA GLN A 203 -55.73 3.86 3.91
C GLN A 203 -56.46 4.57 2.77
N ILE A 204 -55.94 4.51 1.54
CA ILE A 204 -56.61 5.05 0.35
C ILE A 204 -58.00 4.42 0.18
N ILE A 205 -58.09 3.09 0.30
CA ILE A 205 -59.37 2.37 0.24
C ILE A 205 -60.31 2.86 1.34
N SER A 206 -59.86 2.89 2.60
CA SER A 206 -60.69 3.33 3.73
C SER A 206 -61.20 4.76 3.57
N ASN A 207 -60.37 5.67 3.05
CA ASN A 207 -60.73 7.06 2.81
C ASN A 207 -61.76 7.19 1.68
N ALA A 208 -61.53 6.50 0.56
CA ALA A 208 -62.46 6.50 -0.58
C ALA A 208 -63.83 5.89 -0.19
N GLU A 209 -63.83 4.80 0.57
CA GLU A 209 -65.05 4.18 1.10
C GLU A 209 -65.80 5.13 2.07
N SER A 210 -65.07 5.87 2.91
CA SER A 210 -65.68 6.87 3.80
C SER A 210 -66.30 8.04 3.02
N LEU A 211 -65.65 8.50 1.95
CA LEU A 211 -66.17 9.58 1.10
C LEU A 211 -67.42 9.15 0.33
N LEU A 212 -67.45 7.91 -0.18
CA LEU A 212 -68.64 7.35 -0.84
C LEU A 212 -69.88 7.37 0.09
N ASN A 213 -69.68 7.22 1.40
CA ASN A 213 -70.76 7.24 2.40
C ASN A 213 -71.30 8.64 2.73
N LEU A 214 -70.66 9.72 2.27
CA LEU A 214 -71.07 11.11 2.58
C LEU A 214 -72.07 11.73 1.58
N GLY A 215 -72.57 10.94 0.62
CA GLY A 215 -73.51 11.42 -0.41
C GLY A 215 -72.78 12.21 -1.50
N VAL A 216 -72.30 11.48 -2.50
CA VAL A 216 -71.44 12.02 -3.59
C VAL A 216 -72.18 12.04 -4.94
N THR A 217 -71.69 12.83 -5.89
CA THR A 217 -72.22 12.82 -7.27
C THR A 217 -71.90 11.50 -7.98
N LEU A 218 -72.58 11.22 -9.10
CA LEU A 218 -72.31 10.00 -9.89
C LEU A 218 -70.88 9.96 -10.43
N GLU A 219 -70.34 11.10 -10.88
CA GLU A 219 -68.96 11.21 -11.35
C GLU A 219 -67.95 10.93 -10.23
N GLN A 220 -68.15 11.53 -9.05
CA GLN A 220 -67.31 11.28 -7.87
C GLN A 220 -67.38 9.82 -7.42
N LYS A 221 -68.56 9.22 -7.48
CA LYS A 221 -68.74 7.80 -7.16
C LYS A 221 -67.88 6.91 -8.07
N ILE A 222 -67.93 7.13 -9.38
CA ILE A 222 -67.13 6.38 -10.35
C ILE A 222 -65.63 6.56 -10.09
N GLU A 223 -65.20 7.80 -9.79
CA GLU A 223 -63.80 8.09 -9.47
C GLU A 223 -63.31 7.35 -8.22
N TYR A 224 -64.09 7.38 -7.14
CA TYR A 224 -63.74 6.67 -5.91
C TYR A 224 -63.76 5.14 -6.07
N GLU A 225 -64.73 4.59 -6.81
CA GLU A 225 -64.79 3.17 -7.12
C GLU A 225 -63.56 2.71 -7.94
N ASN A 226 -63.15 3.51 -8.94
CA ASN A 226 -61.92 3.27 -9.70
C ASN A 226 -60.66 3.33 -8.83
N THR A 227 -60.59 4.30 -7.91
CA THR A 227 -59.47 4.44 -6.96
C THR A 227 -59.36 3.22 -6.06
N ILE A 228 -60.49 2.75 -5.52
CA ILE A 228 -60.55 1.55 -4.69
C ILE A 228 -60.11 0.32 -5.49
N MET A 229 -60.59 0.17 -6.73
CA MET A 229 -60.22 -0.95 -7.59
C MET A 229 -58.72 -0.97 -7.89
N GLY A 230 -58.14 0.20 -8.23
CA GLY A 230 -56.70 0.36 -8.45
C GLY A 230 -55.89 -0.03 -7.22
N ALA A 231 -56.21 0.52 -6.05
CA ALA A 231 -55.53 0.22 -4.79
C ALA A 231 -55.64 -1.26 -4.40
N LYS A 232 -56.81 -1.89 -4.59
CA LYS A 232 -57.00 -3.34 -4.34
C LYS A 232 -56.14 -4.19 -5.27
N SER A 233 -56.03 -3.82 -6.54
CA SER A 233 -55.18 -4.54 -7.51
C SER A 233 -53.70 -4.47 -7.13
N GLU A 234 -53.23 -3.33 -6.64
CA GLU A 234 -51.85 -3.16 -6.19
C GLU A 234 -51.56 -3.93 -4.90
N ILE A 235 -52.49 -3.94 -3.93
CA ILE A 235 -52.37 -4.75 -2.71
C ILE A 235 -52.22 -6.24 -3.05
N LEU A 236 -52.97 -6.76 -4.04
CA LEU A 236 -52.84 -8.17 -4.45
C LEU A 236 -51.44 -8.50 -4.98
N LEU A 237 -50.82 -7.58 -5.73
CA LEU A 237 -49.44 -7.74 -6.23
C LEU A 237 -48.43 -7.68 -5.07
N LEU A 238 -48.63 -6.74 -4.14
CA LEU A 238 -47.79 -6.60 -2.94
C LEU A 238 -47.88 -7.84 -2.06
N ASP A 239 -49.07 -8.38 -1.81
CA ASP A 239 -49.28 -9.57 -1.00
C ASP A 239 -48.56 -10.78 -1.56
N LYS A 240 -48.52 -10.96 -2.88
CA LYS A 240 -47.73 -12.02 -3.50
C LYS A 240 -46.24 -11.90 -3.16
N ARG A 241 -45.68 -10.68 -3.19
CA ARG A 241 -44.26 -10.44 -2.84
C ARG A 241 -43.99 -10.59 -1.35
N ILE A 242 -44.88 -10.09 -0.49
CA ILE A 242 -44.75 -10.20 0.97
C ILE A 242 -44.82 -11.67 1.39
N ASN A 243 -45.74 -12.45 0.81
CA ASN A 243 -45.88 -13.87 1.14
C ASN A 243 -44.66 -14.71 0.70
N ALA A 244 -43.96 -14.31 -0.37
CA ALA A 244 -42.72 -14.96 -0.80
C ALA A 244 -41.50 -14.64 0.11
N TYR A 245 -41.56 -13.57 0.90
CA TYR A 245 -40.42 -13.03 1.64
C TYR A 245 -39.66 -14.06 2.48
N VAL A 246 -40.36 -14.84 3.30
CA VAL A 246 -39.72 -15.81 4.19
C VAL A 246 -38.98 -16.89 3.39
N SER A 247 -39.58 -17.35 2.29
CA SER A 247 -38.93 -18.32 1.40
C SER A 247 -37.69 -17.73 0.74
N ASP A 248 -37.78 -16.50 0.21
CA ASP A 248 -36.66 -15.83 -0.45
C ASP A 248 -35.48 -15.63 0.51
N ILE A 249 -35.76 -15.14 1.73
CA ILE A 249 -34.74 -14.92 2.76
C ILE A 249 -34.04 -16.24 3.13
N ASN A 250 -34.80 -17.32 3.31
CA ASN A 250 -34.22 -18.63 3.63
C ASN A 250 -33.31 -19.15 2.50
N LEU A 251 -33.70 -18.96 1.23
CA LEU A 251 -32.86 -19.33 0.08
C LEU A 251 -31.56 -18.52 0.05
N ILE A 252 -31.65 -17.21 0.25
CA ILE A 252 -30.47 -16.32 0.28
C ILE A 252 -29.54 -16.68 1.45
N LEU A 253 -30.08 -16.87 2.65
CA LEU A 253 -29.29 -17.26 3.83
C LEU A 253 -28.59 -18.61 3.64
N THR A 254 -29.27 -19.58 3.05
CA THR A 254 -28.66 -20.89 2.76
C THR A 254 -27.50 -20.72 1.78
N ALA A 255 -27.67 -19.91 0.73
CA ALA A 255 -26.60 -19.62 -0.23
C ALA A 255 -25.40 -18.90 0.43
N ILE A 256 -25.65 -17.92 1.32
CA ILE A 256 -24.61 -17.23 2.09
C ILE A 256 -23.83 -18.24 2.94
N ASN A 257 -24.51 -19.13 3.66
CA ASN A 257 -23.85 -20.12 4.52
C ASN A 257 -22.97 -21.07 3.71
N MET A 258 -23.52 -21.65 2.63
CA MET A 258 -22.75 -22.54 1.74
C MET A 258 -21.50 -21.84 1.20
N LYS A 259 -21.64 -20.62 0.66
CA LYS A 259 -20.52 -19.86 0.11
C LYS A 259 -19.49 -19.47 1.16
N SER A 260 -19.93 -19.18 2.38
CA SER A 260 -19.01 -18.85 3.45
C SER A 260 -18.20 -20.06 3.93
N GLU A 261 -18.78 -21.26 3.94
CA GLU A 261 -18.06 -22.49 4.27
C GLU A 261 -17.00 -22.82 3.21
N GLU A 262 -17.32 -22.63 1.92
CA GLU A 262 -16.37 -22.72 0.81
C GLU A 262 -15.22 -21.73 0.99
N LEU A 263 -15.53 -20.45 1.23
CA LEU A 263 -14.53 -19.41 1.45
C LEU A 263 -13.64 -19.69 2.66
N LEU A 264 -14.19 -20.27 3.73
CA LEU A 264 -13.41 -20.67 4.91
C LEU A 264 -12.34 -21.71 4.56
N LYS A 265 -12.69 -22.68 3.71
CA LYS A 265 -11.75 -23.71 3.26
C LYS A 265 -10.61 -23.09 2.44
N ASP A 266 -10.94 -22.19 1.52
CA ASP A 266 -9.95 -21.51 0.68
C ASP A 266 -9.08 -20.54 1.49
N THR A 267 -9.65 -19.87 2.49
CA THR A 267 -8.91 -18.99 3.42
C THR A 267 -7.89 -19.77 4.25
N LYS A 268 -8.24 -20.97 4.73
CA LYS A 268 -7.28 -21.86 5.42
C LYS A 268 -6.12 -22.26 4.51
N ARG A 269 -6.42 -22.61 3.26
CA ARG A 269 -5.39 -22.91 2.26
C ARG A 269 -4.49 -21.69 1.99
N LEU A 270 -5.07 -20.50 1.87
CA LEU A 270 -4.32 -19.26 1.68
C LEU A 270 -3.40 -18.96 2.88
N PHE A 271 -3.87 -19.21 4.11
CA PHE A 271 -3.06 -19.10 5.32
C PHE A 271 -1.83 -20.02 5.25
N ASP A 272 -2.00 -21.29 4.90
CA ASP A 272 -0.89 -22.22 4.77
C ASP A 272 0.12 -21.77 3.69
N LEU A 273 -0.39 -21.31 2.54
CA LEU A 273 0.44 -20.76 1.47
C LEU A 273 1.18 -19.48 1.89
N SER A 274 0.56 -18.63 2.73
CA SER A 274 1.22 -17.42 3.24
C SER A 274 2.46 -17.77 4.06
N ILE A 275 2.41 -18.84 4.87
CA ILE A 275 3.55 -19.33 5.65
C ILE A 275 4.66 -19.83 4.72
N VAL A 276 4.30 -20.56 3.65
CA VAL A 276 5.26 -21.05 2.65
C VAL A 276 5.96 -19.89 1.96
N VAL A 277 5.21 -18.89 1.48
CA VAL A 277 5.76 -17.68 0.84
C VAL A 277 6.66 -16.90 1.81
N GLN A 278 6.27 -16.75 3.07
CA GLN A 278 7.10 -16.09 4.09
C GLN A 278 8.43 -16.82 4.31
N LYS A 279 8.42 -18.16 4.37
CA LYS A 279 9.65 -18.97 4.50
C LYS A 279 10.55 -18.82 3.27
N ALA A 280 9.99 -18.91 2.06
CA ALA A 280 10.74 -18.72 0.83
C ALA A 280 11.36 -17.30 0.74
N ASN A 281 10.63 -16.27 1.17
CA ASN A 281 11.14 -14.90 1.24
C ASN A 281 12.26 -14.72 2.27
N ARG A 282 12.19 -15.40 3.43
CA ARG A 282 13.24 -15.38 4.45
C ARG A 282 14.54 -16.00 3.95
N GLU A 283 14.46 -17.09 3.21
CA GLU A 283 15.65 -17.77 2.67
C GLU A 283 16.39 -16.89 1.65
N LYS A 284 15.67 -16.10 0.83
CA LYS A 284 16.26 -15.11 -0.07
C LYS A 284 17.04 -13.99 0.65
N CYS A 285 16.68 -13.69 1.91
CA CYS A 285 17.30 -12.61 2.69
C CYS A 285 18.52 -13.06 3.51
N LYS A 286 18.83 -14.37 3.57
CA LYS A 286 20.06 -14.89 4.17
C LYS A 286 21.21 -14.71 3.17
N ILE A 287 21.68 -13.48 3.01
CA ILE A 287 22.94 -13.12 2.32
C ILE A 287 24.00 -12.85 3.38
#